data_AF-A0A960NLU1-F1
#
_entry.id   AF-A0A960NLU1-F1
#
_cell.length_a   1.000
_cell.length_b   1.000
_cell.length_c   1.000
_cell.angle_alpha   90.00
_cell.angle_beta   90.00
_cell.angle_gamma   90.00
#
_symmetry.space_group_name_H-M   'P 1'
#
loop_
_entity.id
_entity.type
_entity.pdbx_description
1 polymer ?
#
loop_
_entity_poly.entity_id
_entity_poly.type
_entity_poly.pdbx_seq_one_letter_code
_entity_poly.pdbx_strand_id
1 'polypeptide(L)'
;MLPFCGYNIGDYFAHWLKMGRKEPSDKLPKIFYVNWFRKSPEGKFLWPGFGDNSRVLKWVFDRVTGAVGAEETPIGLMPKQGDLDVTGLDLPAGAMDELLSVDIEGWKQEAASIREHLESLGEHVPQELKGDLEALEERLNKA
;
A
#
# COMPACT_ATOMS: atom_id res chain seq x y z
N MET A 1 -12.79 -2.19 8.96
CA MET A 1 -13.69 -3.20 9.56
C MET A 1 -13.58 -3.32 11.08
N LEU A 2 -12.62 -2.64 11.74
CA LEU A 2 -12.38 -2.79 13.19
C LEU A 2 -13.64 -2.64 14.09
N PRO A 3 -14.46 -1.58 13.98
CA PRO A 3 -15.66 -1.46 14.81
C PRO A 3 -16.91 -2.16 14.24
N PHE A 4 -16.78 -2.89 13.12
CA PHE A 4 -17.93 -3.42 12.36
C PHE A 4 -17.81 -4.92 12.04
N CYS A 5 -16.74 -5.60 12.45
CA CYS A 5 -16.61 -7.04 12.22
C CYS A 5 -17.54 -7.81 13.15
N GLY A 6 -18.53 -8.49 12.58
CA GLY A 6 -19.57 -9.22 13.35
C GLY A 6 -19.12 -10.57 13.92
N TYR A 7 -17.86 -10.96 13.73
CA TYR A 7 -17.26 -12.22 14.20
C TYR A 7 -15.74 -12.02 14.37
N ASN A 8 -15.01 -13.08 14.71
CA ASN A 8 -13.56 -13.01 14.92
C ASN A 8 -12.84 -12.43 13.68
N ILE A 9 -11.95 -11.45 13.91
CA ILE A 9 -11.26 -10.74 12.83
C ILE A 9 -10.25 -11.62 12.08
N GLY A 10 -9.64 -12.60 12.75
CA GLY A 10 -8.77 -13.58 12.11
C GLY A 10 -9.53 -14.46 11.11
N ASP A 11 -10.72 -14.94 11.50
CA ASP A 11 -11.61 -15.67 10.58
C ASP A 11 -12.06 -14.78 9.41
N TYR A 12 -12.24 -13.47 9.64
CA TYR A 12 -12.55 -12.50 8.58
C TYR A 12 -11.42 -12.38 7.57
N PHE A 13 -10.16 -12.34 8.02
CA PHE A 13 -9.02 -12.41 7.12
C PHE A 13 -8.96 -13.75 6.36
N ALA A 14 -9.22 -14.87 7.04
CA ALA A 14 -9.29 -16.18 6.40
C ALA A 14 -10.37 -16.25 5.31
N HIS A 15 -11.50 -15.56 5.51
CA HIS A 15 -12.54 -15.41 4.50
C HIS A 15 -12.05 -14.68 3.25
N TRP A 16 -11.32 -13.57 3.40
CA TRP A 16 -10.72 -12.85 2.25
C TRP A 16 -9.77 -13.75 1.45
N LEU A 17 -8.88 -14.47 2.12
CA LEU A 17 -7.97 -15.42 1.47
C LEU A 17 -8.74 -16.53 0.74
N LYS A 18 -9.80 -17.05 1.36
CA LYS A 18 -10.69 -18.04 0.72
C LYS A 18 -11.35 -17.48 -0.53
N MET A 19 -11.81 -16.23 -0.51
CA MET A 19 -12.41 -15.58 -1.68
C MET A 19 -11.41 -15.42 -2.82
N GLY A 20 -10.17 -15.02 -2.52
CA GLY A 20 -9.09 -14.91 -3.51
C GLY A 20 -8.71 -16.25 -4.17
N ARG A 21 -9.01 -17.39 -3.53
CA ARG A 21 -8.77 -18.73 -4.08
C ARG A 21 -9.91 -19.25 -4.97
N LYS A 22 -11.05 -18.57 -5.03
CA LYS A 22 -12.22 -19.05 -5.80
C LYS A 22 -12.13 -18.77 -7.29
N GLU A 23 -11.43 -17.72 -7.68
CA GLU A 23 -11.33 -17.28 -9.07
C GLU A 23 -9.86 -17.22 -9.50
N PRO A 24 -9.57 -17.41 -10.79
CA PRO A 24 -8.28 -17.09 -11.38
C PRO A 24 -7.81 -15.67 -11.04
N SER A 25 -6.51 -15.48 -10.81
CA SER A 25 -5.93 -14.22 -10.34
C SER A 25 -6.06 -13.04 -11.32
N ASP A 26 -6.27 -13.32 -12.61
CA ASP A 26 -6.54 -12.35 -13.67
C ASP A 26 -7.98 -11.83 -13.66
N LYS A 27 -8.91 -12.55 -13.03
CA LYS A 27 -10.31 -12.12 -12.86
C LYS A 27 -10.57 -11.34 -11.59
N LEU A 28 -9.66 -11.38 -10.63
CA LEU A 28 -9.80 -10.67 -9.36
C LEU A 28 -9.40 -9.18 -9.51
N PRO A 29 -10.08 -8.27 -8.79
CA PRO A 29 -9.67 -6.88 -8.71
C PRO A 29 -8.24 -6.75 -8.19
N LYS A 30 -7.49 -5.79 -8.74
CA LYS A 30 -6.19 -5.41 -8.18
C LYS A 30 -6.41 -4.59 -6.90
N ILE A 31 -5.57 -4.81 -5.90
CA ILE A 31 -5.62 -4.12 -4.61
C ILE A 31 -4.55 -3.03 -4.60
N PHE A 32 -4.92 -1.82 -4.19
CA PHE A 32 -4.02 -0.68 -4.08
C PHE A 32 -4.10 -0.09 -2.68
N TYR A 33 -2.96 0.32 -2.16
CA TYR A 33 -2.86 1.16 -0.96
C TYR A 33 -2.55 2.60 -1.40
N VAL A 34 -3.23 3.58 -0.81
CA VAL A 34 -3.03 5.00 -1.12
C VAL A 34 -2.84 5.80 0.16
N ASN A 35 -1.90 6.75 0.14
CA ASN A 35 -1.68 7.70 1.22
C ASN A 35 -1.74 9.14 0.69
N TRP A 36 -2.88 9.81 0.92
CA TRP A 36 -3.08 11.21 0.52
C TRP A 36 -2.47 12.22 1.50
N PHE A 37 -1.96 11.75 2.63
CA PHE A 37 -1.69 12.58 3.82
C PHE A 37 -0.22 12.64 4.17
N ARG A 38 0.67 12.18 3.28
CA ARG A 38 2.11 12.29 3.50
C ARG A 38 2.52 13.75 3.64
N LYS A 39 3.35 14.02 4.64
CA LYS A 39 3.84 15.36 4.98
C LYS A 39 5.34 15.47 4.77
N SER A 40 5.80 16.68 4.48
CA SER A 40 7.21 17.03 4.50
C SER A 40 7.75 17.04 5.94
N PRO A 41 9.08 17.08 6.14
CA PRO A 41 9.70 17.24 7.46
C PRO A 41 9.19 18.49 8.22
N GLU A 42 8.76 19.53 7.49
CA GLU A 42 8.18 20.76 8.04
C GLU A 42 6.67 20.63 8.34
N GLY A 43 6.09 19.45 8.16
CA GLY A 43 4.69 19.15 8.48
C GLY A 43 3.67 19.61 7.43
N LYS A 44 4.12 20.03 6.25
CA LYS A 44 3.23 20.43 5.13
C LYS A 44 2.79 19.22 4.32
N PHE A 45 1.53 19.18 3.88
CA PHE A 45 1.08 18.14 2.96
C PHE A 45 1.83 18.24 1.62
N LEU A 46 2.35 17.10 1.16
CA LEU A 46 3.08 17.03 -0.11
C LEU A 46 2.15 16.88 -1.31
N TRP A 47 0.98 16.25 -1.10
CA TRP A 47 -0.05 16.07 -2.11
C TRP A 47 -1.24 16.98 -1.84
N PRO A 48 -1.78 17.71 -2.84
CA PRO A 48 -2.88 18.66 -2.64
C PRO A 48 -4.20 17.99 -2.23
N GLY A 49 -4.41 16.72 -2.60
CA GLY A 49 -5.60 15.97 -2.19
C GLY A 49 -6.87 16.34 -2.97
N PHE A 50 -8.03 16.10 -2.36
CA PHE A 50 -9.35 16.46 -2.91
C PHE A 50 -9.56 15.97 -4.36
N GLY A 51 -9.86 16.89 -5.29
CA GLY A 51 -10.09 16.57 -6.70
C GLY A 51 -8.84 16.07 -7.42
N ASP A 52 -7.64 16.45 -6.96
CA ASP A 52 -6.38 16.02 -7.56
C ASP A 52 -6.08 14.55 -7.30
N ASN A 53 -6.74 13.91 -6.33
CA ASN A 53 -6.67 12.45 -6.15
C ASN A 53 -7.11 11.68 -7.42
N SER A 54 -7.90 12.31 -8.30
CA SER A 54 -8.25 11.76 -9.61
C SER A 54 -7.02 11.42 -10.47
N ARG A 55 -5.89 12.09 -10.28
CA ARG A 55 -4.63 11.84 -11.00
C ARG A 55 -3.99 10.51 -10.62
N VAL A 56 -4.05 10.15 -9.33
CA VAL A 56 -3.63 8.82 -8.86
C VAL A 56 -4.64 7.75 -9.25
N LEU A 57 -5.94 8.05 -9.25
CA LEU A 57 -6.95 7.13 -9.79
C LEU A 57 -6.75 6.86 -11.29
N LYS A 58 -6.37 7.86 -12.07
CA LYS A 58 -5.96 7.68 -13.46
C LYS A 58 -4.82 6.67 -13.57
N TRP A 59 -3.77 6.79 -12.75
CA TRP A 59 -2.68 5.82 -12.73
C TRP A 59 -3.16 4.41 -12.33
N VAL A 60 -4.08 4.29 -11.37
CA VAL A 60 -4.71 2.99 -11.03
C VAL A 60 -5.42 2.36 -12.23
N PHE A 61 -6.17 3.15 -13.02
CA PHE A 61 -6.80 2.65 -14.25
C PHE A 61 -5.76 2.22 -15.30
N ASP A 62 -4.72 3.03 -15.49
CA ASP A 62 -3.64 2.73 -16.42
C ASP A 62 -2.88 1.45 -15.98
N ARG A 63 -2.71 1.20 -14.67
CA ARG A 63 -2.13 -0.04 -14.11
C ARG A 63 -3.01 -1.26 -14.34
N VAL A 64 -4.33 -1.13 -14.16
CA VAL A 64 -5.28 -2.23 -14.36
C VAL A 64 -5.38 -2.61 -15.84
N THR A 65 -5.31 -1.63 -16.74
CA THR A 65 -5.39 -1.85 -18.20
C THR A 65 -4.05 -2.21 -18.84
N GLY A 66 -2.95 -2.14 -18.09
CA GLY A 66 -1.60 -2.42 -18.59
C GLY A 66 -1.00 -1.31 -19.45
N ALA A 67 -1.58 -0.10 -19.41
CA ALA A 67 -1.10 1.08 -20.14
C ALA A 67 0.18 1.68 -19.53
N VAL A 68 0.43 1.44 -18.23
CA VAL A 68 1.64 1.91 -17.54
C VAL A 68 2.29 0.80 -16.71
N GLY A 69 3.62 0.86 -16.60
CA GLY A 69 4.40 0.00 -15.72
C GLY A 69 4.35 0.46 -14.25
N ALA A 70 5.30 -0.03 -13.46
CA ALA A 70 5.53 0.42 -12.09
C ALA A 70 7.01 0.24 -11.72
N GLU A 71 7.44 0.91 -10.67
CA GLU A 71 8.71 0.66 -9.99
C GLU A 71 8.50 -0.41 -8.92
N GLU A 72 9.36 -1.43 -8.90
CA GLU A 72 9.34 -2.45 -7.85
C GLU A 72 10.08 -1.92 -6.62
N THR A 73 9.39 -1.89 -5.48
CA THR A 73 9.94 -1.46 -4.20
C THR A 73 9.70 -2.55 -3.15
N PRO A 74 10.38 -2.49 -1.99
CA PRO A 74 10.16 -3.47 -0.92
C PRO A 74 8.69 -3.59 -0.46
N ILE A 75 7.90 -2.54 -0.66
CA ILE A 75 6.51 -2.44 -0.21
C ILE A 75 5.50 -2.71 -1.35
N GLY A 76 5.97 -3.09 -2.54
CA GLY A 76 5.15 -3.45 -3.68
C GLY A 76 5.46 -2.62 -4.93
N LEU A 77 4.45 -2.41 -5.77
CA LEU A 77 4.59 -1.70 -7.04
C LEU A 77 4.15 -0.24 -6.88
N MET A 78 5.07 0.70 -7.09
CA MET A 78 4.83 2.13 -6.98
C MET A 78 4.87 2.83 -8.35
N PRO A 79 4.25 4.02 -8.50
CA PRO A 79 4.41 4.82 -9.71
C PRO A 79 5.88 5.16 -9.95
N LYS A 80 6.31 5.12 -11.21
CA LYS A 80 7.63 5.65 -11.59
C LYS A 80 7.62 7.17 -11.58
N GLN A 81 8.81 7.76 -11.55
CA GLN A 81 8.96 9.19 -11.81
C GLN A 81 8.34 9.56 -13.18
N GLY A 82 7.43 10.54 -13.15
CA GLY A 82 6.70 11.01 -14.33
C GLY A 82 5.43 10.22 -14.69
N ASP A 83 5.09 9.14 -13.98
CA ASP A 83 3.85 8.37 -14.25
C ASP A 83 2.57 9.12 -13.85
N LEU A 84 2.67 9.99 -12.84
CA LEU A 84 1.54 10.78 -12.36
C LEU A 84 1.46 12.11 -13.13
N ASP A 85 0.28 12.41 -13.67
CA ASP A 85 0.03 13.71 -14.30
C ASP A 85 -0.05 14.79 -13.23
N VAL A 86 1.02 15.58 -13.12
CA VAL A 86 1.12 16.74 -12.21
C VAL A 86 0.94 18.07 -12.95
N THR A 87 0.46 18.04 -14.20
CA THR A 87 0.25 19.25 -15.01
C THR A 87 -0.72 20.19 -14.31
N GLY A 88 -0.28 21.44 -14.11
CA GLY A 88 -1.06 22.48 -13.43
C GLY A 88 -1.05 22.40 -11.90
N LEU A 89 -0.28 21.48 -11.29
CA LEU A 89 -0.06 21.46 -9.85
C LEU A 89 1.13 22.33 -9.46
N ASP A 90 0.97 23.11 -8.40
CA ASP A 90 2.06 23.85 -7.74
C ASP A 90 2.65 22.96 -6.63
N LEU A 91 3.55 22.06 -7.03
CA LEU A 91 4.24 21.16 -6.10
C LEU A 91 5.60 21.77 -5.68
N PRO A 92 5.96 21.72 -4.39
CA PRO A 92 7.30 22.10 -3.95
C PRO A 92 8.40 21.30 -4.66
N ALA A 93 9.58 21.90 -4.83
CA ALA A 93 10.75 21.19 -5.34
C ALA A 93 11.04 19.95 -4.48
N GLY A 94 11.26 18.80 -5.13
CA GLY A 94 11.50 17.51 -4.47
C GLY A 94 10.25 16.85 -3.86
N ALA A 95 9.05 17.45 -3.96
CA ALA A 95 7.84 16.85 -3.39
C ALA A 95 7.50 15.50 -4.02
N MET A 96 7.72 15.33 -5.34
CA MET A 96 7.48 14.06 -6.02
C MET A 96 8.49 12.98 -5.62
N ASP A 97 9.76 13.36 -5.46
CA ASP A 97 10.80 12.44 -4.99
C ASP A 97 10.47 11.94 -3.58
N GLU A 98 10.04 12.85 -2.70
CA GLU A 98 9.61 12.48 -1.36
C GLU A 98 8.32 11.67 -1.38
N LEU A 99 7.32 12.01 -2.19
CA LEU A 99 6.08 11.24 -2.28
C LEU A 99 6.31 9.79 -2.71
N LEU A 100 7.22 9.58 -3.66
CA LEU A 100 7.54 8.28 -4.24
C LEU A 100 8.67 7.53 -3.50
N SER A 101 9.29 8.15 -2.49
CA SER A 101 10.33 7.48 -1.70
C SER A 101 9.75 6.45 -0.73
N VAL A 102 10.57 5.44 -0.40
CA VAL A 102 10.27 4.44 0.63
C VAL A 102 11.24 4.64 1.79
N ASP A 103 10.72 5.05 2.96
CA ASP A 103 11.50 5.10 4.20
C ASP A 103 11.72 3.68 4.75
N ILE A 104 12.87 3.07 4.42
CA ILE A 104 13.18 1.68 4.78
C ILE A 104 13.19 1.49 6.29
N GLU A 105 13.80 2.41 7.05
CA GLU A 105 13.88 2.29 8.50
C GLU A 105 12.51 2.51 9.16
N GLY A 106 11.72 3.46 8.67
CA GLY A 106 10.33 3.62 9.07
C GLY A 106 9.49 2.37 8.80
N TRP A 107 9.66 1.74 7.63
CA TRP A 107 8.94 0.51 7.28
C TRP A 107 9.39 -0.71 8.10
N LYS A 108 10.66 -0.80 8.52
CA LYS A 108 11.10 -1.83 9.46
C LYS A 108 10.42 -1.69 10.82
N GLN A 109 10.28 -0.45 11.31
CA GLN A 109 9.55 -0.17 12.54
C GLN A 109 8.06 -0.50 12.39
N GLU A 110 7.47 -0.14 11.25
CA GLU A 110 6.08 -0.47 10.94
C GLU A 110 5.87 -1.99 10.85
N ALA A 111 6.78 -2.74 10.22
CA ALA A 111 6.71 -4.20 10.16
C ALA A 111 6.71 -4.85 11.56
N ALA A 112 7.53 -4.34 12.48
CA ALA A 112 7.50 -4.76 13.88
C ALA A 112 6.16 -4.44 14.55
N SER A 113 5.59 -3.24 14.30
CA SER A 113 4.27 -2.89 14.82
C SER A 113 3.15 -3.76 14.26
N ILE A 114 3.19 -4.09 12.96
CA ILE A 114 2.25 -5.02 12.32
C ILE A 114 2.37 -6.41 12.96
N ARG A 115 3.59 -6.86 13.28
CA ARG A 115 3.82 -8.14 13.97
C ARG A 115 3.11 -8.17 15.32
N GLU A 116 3.36 -7.17 16.17
CA GLU A 116 2.69 -7.02 17.46
C GLU A 116 1.17 -6.96 17.31
N HIS A 117 0.69 -6.25 16.29
CA HIS A 117 -0.75 -6.17 16.01
C HIS A 117 -1.32 -7.54 15.65
N LEU A 118 -0.73 -8.27 14.71
CA LEU A 118 -1.19 -9.60 14.31
C LEU A 118 -1.15 -10.58 15.49
N GLU A 119 -0.14 -10.52 16.36
CA GLU A 119 -0.07 -11.33 17.58
C GLU A 119 -1.22 -10.99 18.56
N SER A 120 -1.55 -9.71 18.70
CA SER A 120 -2.67 -9.27 19.57
C SER A 120 -4.04 -9.79 19.12
N LEU A 121 -4.20 -10.19 17.85
CA LEU A 121 -5.43 -10.74 17.30
C LEU A 121 -5.61 -12.25 17.58
N GLY A 122 -4.58 -12.91 18.13
CA GLY A 122 -4.63 -14.29 18.60
C GLY A 122 -4.51 -15.36 17.50
N GLU A 123 -4.90 -16.59 17.85
CA GLU A 123 -4.58 -17.79 17.06
C GLU A 123 -5.34 -17.91 15.73
N HIS A 124 -6.43 -17.17 15.55
CA HIS A 124 -7.26 -17.22 14.34
C HIS A 124 -6.63 -16.49 13.15
N VAL A 125 -5.55 -15.72 13.36
CA VAL A 125 -4.86 -15.04 12.26
C VAL A 125 -4.25 -16.07 11.30
N PRO A 126 -4.59 -16.04 10.00
CA PRO A 126 -4.06 -16.98 9.01
C PRO A 126 -2.54 -16.94 8.94
N GLN A 127 -1.92 -18.11 8.79
CA GLN A 127 -0.47 -18.22 8.64
C GLN A 127 0.02 -17.51 7.37
N GLU A 128 -0.80 -17.45 6.32
CA GLU A 128 -0.47 -16.71 5.10
C GLU A 128 -0.19 -15.23 5.36
N LEU A 129 -0.91 -14.58 6.28
CA LEU A 129 -0.64 -13.16 6.63
C LEU A 129 0.68 -12.99 7.37
N LYS A 130 1.06 -13.97 8.20
CA LYS A 130 2.37 -13.97 8.87
C LYS A 130 3.49 -14.18 7.87
N GLY A 131 3.29 -15.08 6.90
CA GLY A 131 4.22 -15.28 5.79
C GLY A 131 4.38 -14.04 4.90
N ASP A 132 3.29 -13.32 4.61
CA ASP A 132 3.35 -12.06 3.85
C ASP A 132 4.15 -10.98 4.60
N LEU A 133 4.03 -10.92 5.94
CA LEU A 133 4.81 -10.02 6.78
C LEU A 133 6.30 -10.41 6.81
N GLU A 134 6.62 -11.69 6.96
CA GLU A 134 8.00 -12.19 6.89
C GLU A 134 8.65 -11.86 5.53
N ALA A 135 7.90 -12.07 4.43
CA ALA A 135 8.37 -11.70 3.10
C ALA A 135 8.59 -10.19 2.94
N LEU A 136 7.77 -9.35 3.59
CA LEU A 136 7.99 -7.90 3.63
C LEU A 136 9.28 -7.55 4.38
N GLU A 137 9.48 -8.10 5.58
CA GLU A 137 10.69 -7.90 6.37
C GLU A 137 11.94 -8.32 5.60
N GLU A 138 11.91 -9.45 4.88
CA GLU A 138 13.02 -9.88 4.03
C GLU A 138 13.34 -8.88 2.91
N ARG A 139 12.31 -8.34 2.23
CA ARG A 139 12.52 -7.33 1.18
C ARG A 139 13.09 -6.04 1.76
N LEU A 140 12.63 -5.60 2.93
CA LEU A 140 13.12 -4.42 3.62
C LEU A 140 14.56 -4.57 4.12
N ASN A 141 14.98 -5.78 4.51
CA ASN A 141 16.35 -6.04 4.94
C ASN A 141 17.36 -6.14 3.79
N LYS A 142 16.89 -6.36 2.55
CA LYS A 142 17.72 -6.43 1.34
C LYS A 142 17.89 -5.07 0.64
N ALA A 143 17.00 -4.11 0.92
CA ALA A 143 17.02 -2.76 0.36
C ALA A 143 17.97 -1.85 1.14
#